data_AF-A0AAW2YYB7-F1
#
_entry.id   AF-A0AAW2YYB7-F1
#
_cell.length_a   1.000
_cell.length_b   1.000
_cell.length_c   1.000
_cell.angle_alpha   90.00
_cell.angle_beta   90.00
_cell.angle_gamma   90.00
#
_symmetry.space_group_name_H-M   'P 1'
#
loop_
_entity.id
_entity.type
_entity.pdbx_description
1 polymer ?
#
loop_
_entity_poly.entity_id
_entity_poly.type
_entity_poly.pdbx_seq_one_letter_code
_entity_poly.pdbx_strand_id
1 'polypeptide(L)'
;MPHRDFRTYYYFQLGMKGVNLKSIESILNESVIDIPKVKELCRSTKTPIVYRCLVWKLVLGIYSHIREAWAFIDQQLLEQYVDLNQVLDVIEPYNNSKSVPKKLWRLFLRERTHVHEIKNANRDSSLLDEVREVDHMLSLLEVVVVVCQQQATETNIPNVEVDAYWLFTFIVNKHFGLRGVGWIETVRTLVSDFRSLVETSEPQFYTAVMVPYGREVDQIFATWFGSLFAAVVPLHICQRLWDNLFFYESNEYLKFVALAILKNMSSKLISFAKEFLSVHKTLTQLIGCDFDGVVHNSVNMYQQKNPDNK
;
A
#
# COMPACT_ATOMS: atom_id res chain seq x y z
N MET A 1 -1.76 23.79 24.74
CA MET A 1 -0.33 23.86 24.39
C MET A 1 -0.12 23.07 23.11
N PRO A 2 0.43 23.64 22.03
CA PRO A 2 0.53 22.92 20.77
C PRO A 2 1.70 21.92 20.83
N HIS A 3 1.38 20.63 20.77
CA HIS A 3 2.34 19.56 20.52
C HIS A 3 2.91 19.74 19.09
N ARG A 4 4.00 20.50 18.97
CA ARG A 4 4.85 20.51 17.77
C ARG A 4 5.48 19.12 17.62
N ASP A 5 4.97 18.33 16.69
CA ASP A 5 5.73 17.59 15.67
C ASP A 5 7.03 16.86 16.07
N PHE A 6 7.00 16.12 17.17
CA PHE A 6 8.04 15.13 17.47
C PHE A 6 8.17 14.05 16.38
N ARG A 7 7.08 13.72 15.68
CA ARG A 7 7.06 12.72 14.60
C ARG A 7 7.75 13.23 13.33
N THR A 8 7.48 14.47 12.93
CA THR A 8 8.11 15.10 11.76
C THR A 8 9.63 15.24 11.95
N TYR A 9 10.08 15.61 13.15
CA TYR A 9 11.51 15.68 13.47
C TYR A 9 12.19 14.29 13.48
N TYR A 10 11.50 13.25 13.92
CA TYR A 10 12.01 11.88 13.92
C TYR A 10 12.15 11.30 12.50
N TYR A 11 11.20 11.59 11.61
CA TYR A 11 11.28 11.20 10.19
C TYR A 11 12.37 11.95 9.43
N PHE A 12 12.59 13.22 9.76
CA PHE A 12 13.69 14.04 9.24
C PHE A 12 15.07 13.45 9.58
N GLN A 13 15.28 12.98 10.81
CA GLN A 13 16.58 12.41 11.23
C GLN A 13 16.90 11.04 10.61
N LEU A 14 15.89 10.23 10.26
CA LEU A 14 16.08 8.89 9.71
C LEU A 14 16.16 8.87 8.16
N GLY A 15 15.64 9.90 7.48
CA GLY A 15 15.59 9.96 6.02
C GLY A 15 16.80 10.62 5.33
N MET A 16 17.63 11.38 6.05
CA MET A 16 18.70 12.19 5.44
C MET A 16 20.13 11.63 5.58
N LYS A 17 20.36 10.62 6.42
CA LYS A 17 21.70 10.02 6.55
C LYS A 17 21.90 8.95 5.48
N GLY A 18 22.10 9.37 4.23
CA GLY A 18 22.64 8.50 3.17
C GLY A 18 21.99 8.59 1.79
N VAL A 19 20.91 9.36 1.62
CA VAL A 19 20.25 9.47 0.31
C VAL A 19 20.92 10.60 -0.49
N ASN A 20 21.48 10.26 -1.65
CA ASN A 20 22.04 11.24 -2.58
C ASN A 20 20.90 11.94 -3.32
N LEU A 21 20.27 12.93 -2.68
CA LEU A 21 19.16 13.72 -3.26
C LEU A 21 19.52 14.27 -4.65
N LYS A 22 20.79 14.64 -4.86
CA LYS A 22 21.27 15.16 -6.15
C LYS A 22 21.18 14.13 -7.28
N SER A 23 21.39 12.84 -7.01
CA SER A 23 21.34 11.82 -8.07
C SER A 23 19.91 11.56 -8.53
N ILE A 24 18.93 11.56 -7.61
CA ILE A 24 17.52 11.39 -7.98
C ILE A 24 16.97 12.66 -8.63
N GLU A 25 17.32 13.84 -8.11
CA GLU A 25 16.99 15.13 -8.74
C GLU A 25 17.49 15.22 -10.17
N SER A 26 18.73 14.77 -10.41
CA SER A 26 19.31 14.78 -11.76
C SER A 26 18.47 13.99 -12.74
N ILE A 27 18.04 12.78 -12.37
CA ILE A 27 17.23 11.91 -13.26
C ILE A 27 15.83 12.49 -13.43
N LEU A 28 15.21 12.95 -12.34
CA LEU A 28 13.85 13.49 -12.39
C LEU A 28 13.77 14.77 -13.23
N ASN A 29 14.84 15.56 -13.33
CA ASN A 29 14.91 16.80 -14.11
C ASN A 29 15.24 16.62 -15.60
N GLU A 30 15.46 15.39 -16.07
CA GLU A 30 15.57 15.10 -17.50
C GLU A 30 14.22 15.33 -18.20
N SER A 31 14.24 15.71 -19.49
CA SER A 31 13.01 15.88 -20.29
C SER A 31 12.28 14.55 -20.48
N VAL A 32 13.06 13.48 -20.68
CA VAL A 32 12.60 12.10 -20.74
C VAL A 32 13.23 11.33 -19.59
N ILE A 33 12.39 10.83 -18.69
CA ILE A 33 12.82 10.20 -17.44
C ILE A 33 12.94 8.70 -17.63
N ASP A 34 14.12 8.17 -17.36
CA ASP A 34 14.39 6.73 -17.35
C ASP A 34 13.79 6.07 -16.10
N ILE A 35 12.58 5.53 -16.23
CA ILE A 35 11.85 4.86 -15.14
C ILE A 35 12.64 3.67 -14.56
N PRO A 36 13.20 2.74 -15.36
CA PRO A 36 14.11 1.71 -14.85
C PRO A 36 15.23 2.24 -13.94
N LYS A 37 15.92 3.31 -14.38
CA LYS A 37 17.00 3.94 -13.61
C LYS A 37 16.51 4.59 -12.32
N VAL A 38 15.32 5.21 -12.32
CA VAL A 38 14.68 5.73 -11.10
C VAL A 38 14.45 4.60 -10.09
N LYS A 39 13.89 3.46 -10.55
CA LYS A 39 13.64 2.31 -9.68
C LYS A 39 14.94 1.72 -9.12
N GLU A 40 15.97 1.55 -9.96
CA GLU A 40 17.28 1.03 -9.53
C GLU A 40 17.93 1.95 -8.48
N LEU A 41 17.92 3.26 -8.71
CA LEU A 41 18.45 4.24 -7.77
C LEU A 41 17.70 4.21 -6.43
N CYS A 42 16.37 4.17 -6.48
CA CYS A 42 15.54 4.14 -5.26
C CYS A 42 15.69 2.84 -4.48
N ARG A 43 15.91 1.69 -5.15
CA ARG A 43 16.23 0.42 -4.49
C ARG A 43 17.58 0.47 -3.76
N SER A 44 18.61 1.05 -4.38
CA SER A 44 19.96 1.10 -3.81
C SER A 44 20.12 2.11 -2.68
N THR A 45 19.41 3.25 -2.75
CA THR A 45 19.61 4.37 -1.80
C THR A 45 18.43 4.66 -0.89
N LYS A 46 17.34 3.86 -0.97
CA LYS A 46 16.00 4.12 -0.40
C LYS A 46 15.33 5.35 -1.00
N THR A 47 14.03 5.30 -1.23
CA THR A 47 13.28 6.45 -1.76
C THR A 47 13.29 7.62 -0.77
N PRO A 48 13.80 8.80 -1.16
CA PRO A 48 13.70 10.00 -0.34
C PRO A 48 12.24 10.39 -0.11
N ILE A 49 11.92 10.86 1.09
CA ILE A 49 10.55 11.25 1.49
C ILE A 49 9.98 12.33 0.55
N VAL A 50 10.77 13.36 0.26
CA VAL A 50 10.43 14.48 -0.63
C VAL A 50 9.98 14.04 -2.02
N TYR A 51 10.61 12.99 -2.55
CA TYR A 51 10.36 12.52 -3.91
C TYR A 51 9.42 11.32 -3.94
N ARG A 52 8.97 10.78 -2.80
CA ARG A 52 8.20 9.54 -2.77
C ARG A 52 6.89 9.64 -3.55
N CYS A 53 6.11 10.70 -3.32
CA CYS A 53 4.85 10.91 -4.05
C CYS A 53 5.11 11.03 -5.57
N LEU A 54 6.08 11.84 -6.00
CA LEU A 54 6.47 11.96 -7.41
C LEU A 54 6.95 10.64 -8.02
N VAL A 55 7.82 9.90 -7.33
CA VAL A 55 8.32 8.60 -7.77
C VAL A 55 7.16 7.62 -7.92
N TRP A 56 6.23 7.58 -6.98
CA TRP A 56 5.05 6.73 -7.06
C TRP A 56 4.16 7.10 -8.24
N LYS A 57 3.92 8.40 -8.49
CA LYS A 57 3.18 8.86 -9.68
C LYS A 57 3.84 8.36 -10.98
N LEU A 58 5.16 8.34 -11.05
CA LEU A 58 5.90 7.82 -12.20
C LEU A 58 5.80 6.30 -12.34
N VAL A 59 6.11 5.53 -11.30
CA VAL A 59 6.15 4.04 -11.39
C VAL A 59 4.77 3.39 -11.46
N LEU A 60 3.73 4.10 -11.01
CA LEU A 60 2.34 3.67 -11.18
C LEU A 60 1.77 4.09 -12.55
N GLY A 61 2.46 4.94 -13.31
CA GLY A 61 2.03 5.40 -14.63
C GLY A 61 0.99 6.51 -14.61
N ILE A 62 0.87 7.25 -13.50
CA ILE A 62 0.06 8.48 -13.42
C ILE A 62 0.74 9.57 -14.25
N TYR A 63 2.04 9.73 -14.05
CA TYR A 63 2.86 10.61 -14.88
C TYR A 63 3.51 9.83 -16.02
N SER A 64 3.52 10.48 -17.19
CA SER A 64 4.31 10.05 -18.32
C SER A 64 5.80 10.15 -17.99
N HIS A 65 6.61 9.31 -18.64
CA HIS A 65 8.06 9.46 -18.68
C HIS A 65 8.51 10.76 -19.37
N ILE A 66 7.62 11.46 -20.09
CA ILE A 66 7.87 12.76 -20.70
C ILE A 66 7.47 13.86 -19.72
N ARG A 67 8.45 14.64 -19.24
CA ARG A 67 8.26 15.65 -18.19
C ARG A 67 7.43 16.84 -18.65
N GLU A 68 7.56 17.25 -19.91
CA GLU A 68 6.79 18.37 -20.47
C GLU A 68 5.27 18.09 -20.45
N ALA A 69 4.86 16.82 -20.44
CA ALA A 69 3.45 16.44 -20.37
C ALA A 69 2.84 16.59 -18.98
N TRP A 70 3.65 16.74 -17.92
CA TRP A 70 3.16 16.70 -16.54
C TRP A 70 2.20 17.84 -16.22
N ALA A 71 2.47 19.06 -16.69
CA ALA A 71 1.57 20.20 -16.46
C ALA A 71 0.19 19.97 -17.08
N PHE A 72 0.14 19.38 -18.27
CA PHE A 72 -1.12 18.99 -18.91
C PHE A 72 -1.83 17.87 -18.13
N ILE A 73 -1.08 16.84 -17.70
CA ILE A 73 -1.64 15.76 -16.88
C ILE A 73 -2.22 16.31 -15.57
N ASP A 74 -1.48 17.16 -14.85
CA ASP A 74 -1.95 17.78 -13.61
C ASP A 74 -3.23 18.56 -13.81
N GLN A 75 -3.32 19.34 -14.88
CA GLN A 75 -4.53 20.07 -15.22
C GLN A 75 -5.72 19.12 -15.45
N GLN A 76 -5.53 18.05 -16.23
CA GLN A 76 -6.59 17.08 -16.51
C GLN A 76 -7.03 16.32 -15.26
N LEU A 77 -6.09 15.90 -14.42
CA LEU A 77 -6.36 15.20 -13.16
C LEU A 77 -7.09 16.10 -12.16
N LEU A 78 -6.76 17.40 -12.12
CA LEU A 78 -7.44 18.39 -11.30
C LEU A 78 -8.87 18.63 -11.78
N GLU A 79 -9.07 18.86 -13.08
CA GLU A 79 -10.39 19.07 -13.69
C GLU A 79 -11.32 17.88 -13.39
N GLN A 80 -10.86 16.66 -13.65
CA GLN A 80 -11.64 15.44 -13.36
C GLN A 80 -11.95 15.29 -11.88
N TYR A 81 -10.99 15.57 -11.00
CA TYR A 81 -11.21 15.51 -9.56
C TYR A 81 -12.27 16.53 -9.10
N VAL A 82 -12.19 17.78 -9.60
CA VAL A 82 -13.15 18.84 -9.28
C VAL A 82 -14.55 18.45 -9.74
N ASP A 83 -14.70 17.91 -10.94
CA ASP A 83 -15.98 17.45 -11.47
C ASP A 83 -16.58 16.34 -10.60
N LEU A 84 -15.78 15.32 -10.25
CA LEU A 84 -16.21 14.25 -9.35
C LEU A 84 -16.62 14.77 -7.97
N ASN A 85 -15.89 15.75 -7.44
CA ASN A 85 -16.18 16.33 -6.16
C ASN A 85 -17.49 17.14 -6.18
N GLN A 86 -17.73 17.93 -7.23
CA GLN A 86 -18.99 18.65 -7.41
C GLN A 86 -20.19 17.70 -7.50
N VAL A 87 -20.05 16.59 -8.23
CA VAL A 87 -21.09 15.55 -8.31
C VAL A 87 -21.38 14.96 -6.94
N LEU A 88 -20.35 14.68 -6.13
CA LEU A 88 -20.53 14.18 -4.77
C LEU A 88 -21.28 15.19 -3.88
N ASP A 89 -20.95 16.47 -3.96
CA ASP A 89 -21.61 17.54 -3.19
C ASP A 89 -23.11 17.66 -3.54
N VAL A 90 -23.50 17.39 -4.80
CA VAL A 90 -24.91 17.39 -5.24
C VAL A 90 -25.66 16.14 -4.77
N ILE A 91 -25.03 14.96 -4.85
CA ILE A 91 -25.68 13.68 -4.50
C ILE A 91 -25.76 13.50 -2.97
N GLU A 92 -24.78 14.00 -2.22
CA GLU A 92 -24.67 13.84 -0.77
C GLU A 92 -24.51 15.18 -0.02
N PRO A 93 -25.47 16.11 -0.13
CA PRO A 93 -25.33 17.49 0.36
C PRO A 93 -25.19 17.62 1.89
N TYR A 94 -25.51 16.57 2.66
CA TYR A 94 -25.44 16.56 4.12
C TYR A 94 -24.19 15.86 4.68
N ASN A 95 -23.22 15.50 3.82
CA ASN A 95 -22.12 14.64 4.22
C ASN A 95 -20.86 15.39 4.67
N ASN A 96 -20.92 15.96 5.89
CA ASN A 96 -19.80 16.69 6.51
C ASN A 96 -18.70 15.78 7.11
N SER A 97 -18.24 14.75 6.38
CA SER A 97 -17.08 13.97 6.87
C SER A 97 -15.82 14.82 6.78
N LYS A 98 -15.29 15.27 7.93
CA LYS A 98 -13.99 15.95 8.03
C LYS A 98 -12.78 15.05 7.69
N SER A 99 -13.00 13.74 7.54
CA SER A 99 -11.94 12.79 7.21
C SER A 99 -11.71 12.77 5.70
N VAL A 100 -10.53 13.23 5.27
CA VAL A 100 -10.07 13.18 3.88
C VAL A 100 -10.12 11.76 3.30
N PRO A 101 -9.58 10.70 3.97
CA PRO A 101 -9.73 9.32 3.49
C PRO A 101 -11.18 8.91 3.21
N LYS A 102 -12.12 9.22 4.11
CA LYS A 102 -13.54 8.87 3.89
C LYS A 102 -14.16 9.62 2.72
N LYS A 103 -13.79 10.88 2.51
CA LYS A 103 -14.21 11.67 1.34
C LYS A 103 -13.69 11.03 0.05
N LEU A 104 -12.38 10.74 -0.02
CA LEU A 104 -11.75 10.14 -1.19
C LEU A 104 -12.30 8.75 -1.52
N TRP A 105 -12.56 7.92 -0.49
CA TRP A 105 -13.22 6.63 -0.68
C TRP A 105 -14.60 6.76 -1.34
N ARG A 106 -15.40 7.76 -0.93
CA ARG A 106 -16.71 8.01 -1.53
C ARG A 106 -16.60 8.46 -2.98
N LEU A 107 -15.65 9.35 -3.30
CA LEU A 107 -15.39 9.74 -4.68
C LEU A 107 -15.07 8.50 -5.53
N PHE A 108 -14.19 7.64 -5.03
CA PHE A 108 -13.81 6.41 -5.73
C PHE A 108 -15.01 5.47 -5.91
N LEU A 109 -15.85 5.31 -4.89
CA LEU A 109 -17.07 4.51 -4.99
C LEU A 109 -18.03 5.07 -6.04
N ARG A 110 -18.18 6.40 -6.13
CA ARG A 110 -19.06 7.02 -7.14
C ARG A 110 -18.53 6.80 -8.56
N GLU A 111 -17.23 6.91 -8.74
CA GLU A 111 -16.60 6.52 -10.00
C GLU A 111 -16.84 5.04 -10.31
N ARG A 112 -16.76 4.16 -9.29
CA ARG A 112 -17.05 2.71 -9.40
C ARG A 112 -18.52 2.40 -9.70
N THR A 113 -19.48 3.18 -9.23
CA THR A 113 -20.92 2.86 -9.36
C THR A 113 -21.43 2.82 -10.80
N HIS A 114 -20.79 3.52 -11.75
CA HIS A 114 -21.11 3.36 -13.18
C HIS A 114 -20.79 1.96 -13.75
N VAL A 115 -19.99 1.14 -13.05
CA VAL A 115 -19.58 -0.22 -13.47
C VAL A 115 -20.32 -1.32 -12.69
N HIS A 116 -20.79 -1.05 -11.48
CA HIS A 116 -21.46 -2.04 -10.63
C HIS A 116 -22.94 -2.28 -10.97
N GLU A 117 -23.67 -1.26 -11.47
CA GLU A 117 -25.06 -1.44 -11.92
C GLU A 117 -25.18 -2.43 -13.11
N ILE A 118 -24.10 -2.66 -13.85
CA ILE A 118 -24.08 -3.57 -15.01
C ILE A 118 -23.69 -5.01 -14.65
N LYS A 119 -23.06 -5.26 -13.48
CA LYS A 119 -22.46 -6.58 -13.14
C LYS A 119 -23.00 -7.26 -11.88
N ASN A 120 -23.68 -6.55 -10.97
CA ASN A 120 -24.06 -7.10 -9.66
C ASN A 120 -25.45 -7.77 -9.60
N ALA A 121 -26.04 -8.18 -10.71
CA ALA A 121 -27.23 -9.03 -10.67
C ALA A 121 -26.96 -10.47 -10.15
N ASN A 122 -25.69 -10.91 -10.05
CA ASN A 122 -25.33 -12.34 -9.88
C ASN A 122 -24.16 -12.65 -8.92
N ARG A 123 -23.82 -11.81 -7.92
CA ARG A 123 -22.73 -12.14 -6.97
C ARG A 123 -23.19 -12.14 -5.50
N ASP A 124 -23.02 -13.28 -4.84
CA ASP A 124 -23.09 -13.46 -3.39
C ASP A 124 -21.87 -12.81 -2.71
N SER A 125 -21.83 -11.48 -2.65
CA SER A 125 -20.90 -10.77 -1.75
C SER A 125 -21.52 -10.74 -0.36
N SER A 126 -20.80 -11.24 0.66
CA SER A 126 -21.31 -11.16 2.04
C SER A 126 -21.13 -9.74 2.59
N LEU A 127 -22.05 -9.28 3.44
CA LEU A 127 -21.94 -7.97 4.12
C LEU A 127 -20.62 -7.81 4.89
N LEU A 128 -20.05 -8.92 5.38
CA LEU A 128 -18.77 -8.91 6.09
C LEU A 128 -17.60 -8.63 5.15
N ASP A 129 -17.66 -9.10 3.90
CA ASP A 129 -16.62 -8.83 2.91
C ASP A 129 -16.63 -7.36 2.49
N GLU A 130 -17.82 -6.76 2.37
CA GLU A 130 -17.97 -5.33 2.07
C GLU A 130 -17.42 -4.44 3.19
N VAL A 131 -17.75 -4.74 4.46
CA VAL A 131 -17.23 -3.98 5.61
C VAL A 131 -15.69 -4.07 5.67
N ARG A 132 -15.13 -5.26 5.42
CA ARG A 132 -13.67 -5.46 5.38
C ARG A 132 -13.02 -4.69 4.23
N GLU A 133 -13.59 -4.70 3.04
CA GLU A 133 -13.09 -3.91 1.91
C GLU A 133 -12.99 -2.44 2.28
N VAL A 134 -14.04 -1.88 2.91
CA VAL A 134 -14.05 -0.47 3.33
C VAL A 134 -12.89 -0.16 4.28
N ASP A 135 -12.71 -0.95 5.34
CA ASP A 135 -11.63 -0.71 6.31
C ASP A 135 -10.24 -0.81 5.67
N HIS A 136 -10.03 -1.77 4.76
CA HIS A 136 -8.78 -1.90 4.04
C HIS A 136 -8.52 -0.70 3.11
N MET A 137 -9.54 -0.27 2.35
CA MET A 137 -9.42 0.85 1.43
C MET A 137 -9.16 2.17 2.17
N LEU A 138 -9.80 2.38 3.32
CA LEU A 138 -9.50 3.52 4.19
C LEU A 138 -8.06 3.46 4.70
N SER A 139 -7.56 2.29 5.08
CA SER A 139 -6.16 2.12 5.49
C SER A 139 -5.17 2.48 4.37
N LEU A 140 -5.48 2.08 3.13
CA LEU A 140 -4.68 2.48 1.95
C LEU A 140 -4.68 4.00 1.77
N LEU A 141 -5.86 4.62 1.89
CA LEU A 141 -6.06 6.06 1.74
C LEU A 141 -5.29 6.86 2.80
N GLU A 142 -5.22 6.37 4.04
CA GLU A 142 -4.43 7.00 5.10
C GLU A 142 -2.94 7.06 4.73
N VAL A 143 -2.38 6.00 4.15
CA VAL A 143 -0.96 5.98 3.73
C VAL A 143 -0.71 7.00 2.62
N VAL A 144 -1.53 7.01 1.56
CA VAL A 144 -1.31 7.92 0.42
C VAL A 144 -1.51 9.38 0.81
N VAL A 145 -2.49 9.70 1.65
CA VAL A 145 -2.72 11.07 2.12
C VAL A 145 -1.48 11.57 2.86
N VAL A 146 -0.88 10.75 3.73
CA VAL A 146 0.34 11.17 4.43
C VAL A 146 1.52 11.32 3.48
N VAL A 147 1.69 10.45 2.49
CA VAL A 147 2.75 10.57 1.47
C VAL A 147 2.61 11.87 0.67
N CYS A 148 1.40 12.22 0.24
CA CYS A 148 1.13 13.48 -0.46
C CYS A 148 1.36 14.69 0.44
N GLN A 149 0.94 14.62 1.71
CA GLN A 149 1.14 15.70 2.69
C GLN A 149 2.63 15.94 2.99
N GLN A 150 3.43 14.87 3.06
CA GLN A 150 4.89 14.97 3.26
C GLN A 150 5.53 15.77 2.11
N GLN A 151 5.22 15.42 0.86
CA GLN A 151 5.70 16.17 -0.30
C GLN A 151 5.23 17.63 -0.30
N ALA A 152 3.94 17.87 -0.03
CA ALA A 152 3.38 19.23 -0.03
C ALA A 152 4.04 20.14 1.00
N THR A 153 4.39 19.59 2.18
CA THR A 153 5.07 20.34 3.24
C THR A 153 6.48 20.78 2.82
N GLU A 154 7.18 19.95 2.03
CA GLU A 154 8.56 20.24 1.61
C GLU A 154 8.64 21.06 0.32
N THR A 155 7.64 20.95 -0.56
CA THR A 155 7.62 21.60 -1.89
C THR A 155 6.68 22.81 -1.97
N ASN A 156 5.84 23.03 -0.96
CA ASN A 156 4.82 24.08 -0.90
C ASN A 156 3.77 24.01 -2.04
N ILE A 157 3.50 22.80 -2.55
CA ILE A 157 2.51 22.54 -3.61
C ILE A 157 1.20 22.01 -2.97
N PRO A 158 0.04 22.66 -3.17
CA PRO A 158 -1.16 22.43 -2.35
C PRO A 158 -2.07 21.24 -2.80
N ASN A 159 -1.68 20.45 -3.79
CA ASN A 159 -2.58 19.47 -4.44
C ASN A 159 -2.70 18.11 -3.72
N VAL A 160 -2.70 18.11 -2.38
CA VAL A 160 -2.65 16.88 -1.56
C VAL A 160 -3.82 15.93 -1.85
N GLU A 161 -5.06 16.43 -1.88
CA GLU A 161 -6.24 15.58 -2.08
C GLU A 161 -6.31 15.01 -3.51
N VAL A 162 -5.90 15.79 -4.51
CA VAL A 162 -5.89 15.38 -5.92
C VAL A 162 -4.84 14.28 -6.13
N ASP A 163 -3.61 14.51 -5.67
CA ASP A 163 -2.53 13.51 -5.74
C ASP A 163 -2.92 12.23 -4.98
N ALA A 164 -3.51 12.36 -3.78
CA ALA A 164 -3.93 11.22 -2.98
C ALA A 164 -5.04 10.41 -3.66
N TYR A 165 -6.02 11.07 -4.27
CA TYR A 165 -7.11 10.41 -5.00
C TYR A 165 -6.57 9.56 -6.16
N TRP A 166 -5.70 10.15 -6.99
CA TRP A 166 -5.17 9.48 -8.16
C TRP A 166 -4.15 8.39 -7.81
N LEU A 167 -3.29 8.62 -6.81
CA LEU A 167 -2.43 7.56 -6.27
C LEU A 167 -3.25 6.38 -5.78
N PHE A 168 -4.27 6.62 -4.96
CA PHE A 168 -5.16 5.57 -4.49
C PHE A 168 -5.81 4.80 -5.65
N THR A 169 -6.38 5.53 -6.61
CA THR A 169 -7.08 4.94 -7.76
C THR A 169 -6.15 4.03 -8.56
N PHE A 170 -4.93 4.47 -8.85
CA PHE A 170 -3.95 3.68 -9.59
C PHE A 170 -3.42 2.50 -8.78
N ILE A 171 -3.20 2.65 -7.46
CA ILE A 171 -2.83 1.54 -6.58
C ILE A 171 -3.92 0.46 -6.61
N VAL A 172 -5.19 0.85 -6.43
CA VAL A 172 -6.30 -0.11 -6.44
C VAL A 172 -6.44 -0.76 -7.82
N ASN A 173 -6.35 0.01 -8.90
CA ASN A 173 -6.43 -0.53 -10.25
C ASN A 173 -5.31 -1.55 -10.54
N LYS A 174 -4.07 -1.23 -10.12
CA LYS A 174 -2.89 -2.07 -10.36
C LYS A 174 -2.92 -3.35 -9.53
N HIS A 175 -3.33 -3.26 -8.27
CA HIS A 175 -3.20 -4.38 -7.33
C HIS A 175 -4.48 -5.18 -7.11
N PHE A 176 -5.65 -4.62 -7.41
CA PHE A 176 -6.95 -5.26 -7.19
C PHE A 176 -7.85 -5.23 -8.44
N GLY A 177 -7.28 -4.91 -9.60
CA GLY A 177 -8.00 -4.78 -10.86
C GLY A 177 -8.81 -3.49 -10.97
N LEU A 178 -9.29 -3.20 -12.18
CA LEU A 178 -9.97 -1.95 -12.50
C LEU A 178 -11.12 -1.65 -11.52
N ARG A 179 -11.04 -0.48 -10.88
CA ARG A 179 -11.95 0.03 -9.86
C ARG A 179 -12.15 -0.91 -8.66
N GLY A 180 -11.16 -1.76 -8.37
CA GLY A 180 -11.16 -2.69 -7.23
C GLY A 180 -12.08 -3.90 -7.40
N VAL A 181 -12.61 -4.15 -8.61
CA VAL A 181 -13.56 -5.26 -8.86
C VAL A 181 -12.94 -6.64 -8.61
N GLY A 182 -11.60 -6.74 -8.73
CA GLY A 182 -10.84 -7.96 -8.47
C GLY A 182 -10.40 -8.12 -7.01
N TRP A 183 -10.71 -7.18 -6.11
CA TRP A 183 -10.19 -7.15 -4.73
C TRP A 183 -10.37 -8.50 -4.00
N ILE A 184 -11.60 -9.00 -3.95
CA ILE A 184 -11.93 -10.27 -3.28
C ILE A 184 -11.13 -11.43 -3.86
N GLU A 185 -11.08 -11.55 -5.19
CA GLU A 185 -10.42 -12.66 -5.86
C GLU A 185 -8.90 -12.60 -5.65
N THR A 186 -8.30 -11.42 -5.84
CA THR A 186 -6.88 -11.22 -5.60
C THR A 186 -6.48 -11.57 -4.17
N VAL A 187 -7.25 -11.14 -3.17
CA VAL A 187 -6.97 -11.46 -1.77
C VAL A 187 -7.07 -12.96 -1.52
N ARG A 188 -8.10 -13.63 -2.04
CA ARG A 188 -8.24 -15.10 -1.91
C ARG A 188 -7.07 -15.85 -2.54
N THR A 189 -6.67 -15.46 -3.76
CA THR A 189 -5.51 -16.07 -4.44
C THR A 189 -4.24 -15.88 -3.62
N LEU A 190 -3.97 -14.66 -3.12
CA LEU A 190 -2.79 -14.38 -2.31
C LEU A 190 -2.76 -15.18 -1.00
N VAL A 191 -3.89 -15.29 -0.29
CA VAL A 191 -4.00 -16.10 0.93
C VAL A 191 -3.75 -17.58 0.63
N SER A 192 -4.37 -18.11 -0.44
CA SER A 192 -4.22 -19.50 -0.85
C SER A 192 -2.77 -19.82 -1.22
N ASP A 193 -2.16 -19.02 -2.09
CA ASP A 193 -0.77 -19.17 -2.49
C ASP A 193 0.18 -19.07 -1.29
N PHE A 194 -0.08 -18.11 -0.40
CA PHE A 194 0.74 -17.91 0.77
C PHE A 194 0.66 -19.10 1.72
N ARG A 195 -0.52 -19.69 1.91
CA ARG A 195 -0.71 -20.90 2.71
C ARG A 195 0.19 -22.05 2.22
N SER A 196 0.22 -22.31 0.92
CA SER A 196 1.11 -23.31 0.33
C SER A 196 2.60 -22.97 0.51
N LEU A 197 2.93 -21.67 0.46
CA LEU A 197 4.30 -21.21 0.72
C LEU A 197 4.72 -21.42 2.19
N VAL A 198 3.82 -21.21 3.15
CA VAL A 198 4.08 -21.46 4.58
C VAL A 198 4.23 -22.95 4.86
N GLU A 199 3.38 -23.80 4.28
CA GLU A 199 3.47 -25.26 4.45
C GLU A 199 4.86 -25.80 4.08
N THR A 200 5.45 -25.26 3.01
CA THR A 200 6.79 -25.64 2.55
C THR A 200 7.92 -24.95 3.30
N SER A 201 7.77 -23.67 3.65
CA SER A 201 8.85 -22.87 4.23
C SER A 201 8.93 -22.91 5.75
N GLU A 202 7.80 -23.08 6.44
CA GLU A 202 7.66 -23.04 7.91
C GLU A 202 6.73 -24.18 8.39
N PRO A 203 7.08 -25.46 8.16
CA PRO A 203 6.20 -26.61 8.42
C PRO A 203 5.83 -26.77 9.90
N GLN A 204 6.71 -26.34 10.82
CA GLN A 204 6.43 -26.39 12.25
C GLN A 204 5.32 -25.41 12.65
N PHE A 205 5.38 -24.17 12.17
CA PHE A 205 4.32 -23.18 12.37
C PHE A 205 3.02 -23.63 11.69
N TYR A 206 3.11 -24.13 10.46
CA TYR A 206 1.95 -24.63 9.73
C TYR A 206 1.20 -25.70 10.52
N THR A 207 1.92 -26.72 11.01
CA THR A 207 1.34 -27.82 11.78
C THR A 207 0.81 -27.36 13.14
N ALA A 208 1.55 -26.51 13.84
CA ALA A 208 1.20 -26.09 15.20
C ALA A 208 0.05 -25.07 15.25
N VAL A 209 -0.07 -24.19 14.23
CA VAL A 209 -0.96 -23.02 14.27
C VAL A 209 -1.97 -23.02 13.12
N MET A 210 -1.54 -23.25 11.88
CA MET A 210 -2.45 -23.17 10.72
C MET A 210 -3.36 -24.39 10.58
N VAL A 211 -2.93 -25.58 11.01
CA VAL A 211 -3.82 -26.75 11.01
C VAL A 211 -4.96 -26.58 12.03
N PRO A 212 -4.74 -26.16 13.29
CA PRO A 212 -5.82 -25.98 14.25
C PRO A 212 -6.70 -24.73 14.02
N TYR A 213 -6.11 -23.62 13.56
CA TYR A 213 -6.80 -22.31 13.47
C TYR A 213 -6.79 -21.72 12.05
N GLY A 214 -6.75 -22.57 11.03
CA GLY A 214 -6.49 -22.15 9.66
C GLY A 214 -7.45 -21.09 9.14
N ARG A 215 -8.75 -21.20 9.45
CA ARG A 215 -9.75 -20.23 8.98
C ARG A 215 -9.50 -18.85 9.58
N GLU A 216 -9.24 -18.78 10.88
CA GLU A 216 -9.04 -17.52 11.60
C GLU A 216 -7.71 -16.88 11.21
N VAL A 217 -6.65 -17.68 11.02
CA VAL A 217 -5.36 -17.21 10.54
C VAL A 217 -5.46 -16.70 9.10
N ASP A 218 -6.20 -17.39 8.22
CA ASP A 218 -6.44 -16.95 6.84
C ASP A 218 -7.16 -15.60 6.79
N GLN A 219 -8.04 -15.29 7.76
CA GLN A 219 -8.67 -13.96 7.85
C GLN A 219 -7.68 -12.86 8.23
N ILE A 220 -6.69 -13.17 9.08
CA ILE A 220 -5.62 -12.24 9.40
C ILE A 220 -4.77 -11.99 8.15
N PHE A 221 -4.42 -13.03 7.41
CA PHE A 221 -3.69 -12.89 6.14
C PHE A 221 -4.51 -12.14 5.08
N ALA A 222 -5.82 -12.35 5.03
CA ALA A 222 -6.71 -11.56 4.17
C ALA A 222 -6.66 -10.07 4.52
N THR A 223 -6.50 -9.71 5.79
CA THR A 223 -6.30 -8.32 6.23
C THR A 223 -4.95 -7.78 5.77
N TRP A 224 -3.90 -8.59 5.87
CA TRP A 224 -2.56 -8.24 5.41
C TRP A 224 -2.55 -7.94 3.90
N PHE A 225 -3.08 -8.84 3.09
CA PHE A 225 -3.08 -8.67 1.63
C PHE A 225 -4.14 -7.68 1.15
N GLY A 226 -5.32 -7.66 1.76
CA GLY A 226 -6.43 -6.79 1.39
C GLY A 226 -6.14 -5.31 1.62
N SER A 227 -5.29 -4.99 2.60
CA SER A 227 -4.82 -3.63 2.88
C SER A 227 -3.40 -3.36 2.36
N LEU A 228 -2.78 -4.28 1.60
CA LEU A 228 -1.37 -4.18 1.21
C LEU A 228 -0.45 -3.88 2.42
N PHE A 229 -0.76 -4.46 3.57
CA PHE A 229 -0.19 -4.26 4.90
C PHE A 229 -0.46 -2.90 5.59
N ALA A 230 -1.15 -1.95 4.94
CA ALA A 230 -1.42 -0.62 5.50
C ALA A 230 -2.16 -0.64 6.83
N ALA A 231 -3.05 -1.63 7.04
CA ALA A 231 -3.82 -1.75 8.29
C ALA A 231 -3.00 -2.36 9.45
N VAL A 232 -1.79 -2.86 9.19
CA VAL A 232 -1.09 -3.80 10.09
C VAL A 232 0.29 -3.30 10.49
N VAL A 233 1.06 -2.71 9.56
CA VAL A 233 2.42 -2.24 9.83
C VAL A 233 2.43 -0.73 10.09
N PRO A 234 3.42 -0.21 10.84
CA PRO A 234 3.58 1.23 11.00
C PRO A 234 3.74 1.94 9.63
N LEU A 235 3.17 3.14 9.51
CA LEU A 235 3.14 3.92 8.26
C LEU A 235 4.49 3.96 7.51
N HIS A 236 5.57 4.31 8.19
CA HIS A 236 6.90 4.42 7.57
C HIS A 236 7.48 3.09 7.07
N ILE A 237 7.05 1.96 7.67
CA ILE A 237 7.36 0.62 7.17
C ILE A 237 6.51 0.34 5.95
N CYS A 238 5.21 0.66 6.00
CA CYS A 238 4.30 0.51 4.85
C CYS A 238 4.83 1.25 3.61
N GLN A 239 5.28 2.50 3.76
CA GLN A 239 5.87 3.28 2.68
C GLN A 239 7.08 2.58 2.03
N ARG A 240 7.96 1.97 2.82
CA ARG A 240 9.13 1.21 2.31
C ARG A 240 8.76 -0.10 1.65
N LEU A 241 7.75 -0.80 2.17
CA LEU A 241 7.21 -1.99 1.52
C LEU A 241 6.57 -1.63 0.18
N TRP A 242 5.86 -0.50 0.12
CA TRP A 242 5.21 -0.02 -1.11
C TRP A 242 6.21 0.50 -2.13
N ASP A 243 7.30 1.14 -1.71
CA ASP A 243 8.41 1.46 -2.62
C ASP A 243 8.82 0.20 -3.42
N ASN A 244 9.09 -0.91 -2.73
CA ASN A 244 9.44 -2.18 -3.38
C ASN A 244 8.29 -2.79 -4.19
N LEU A 245 7.06 -2.79 -3.66
CA LEU A 245 5.87 -3.31 -4.35
C LEU A 245 5.70 -2.63 -5.71
N PHE A 246 5.86 -1.31 -5.77
CA PHE A 246 5.69 -0.53 -6.99
C PHE A 246 6.89 -0.64 -7.93
N PHE A 247 8.09 -0.90 -7.41
CA PHE A 247 9.26 -1.14 -8.26
C PHE A 247 9.22 -2.50 -8.94
N TYR A 248 8.81 -3.54 -8.21
CA TYR A 248 8.67 -4.91 -8.75
C TYR A 248 7.37 -5.12 -9.54
N GLU A 249 6.38 -4.25 -9.35
CA GLU A 249 5.09 -4.30 -10.04
C GLU A 249 4.33 -5.64 -9.89
N SER A 250 4.59 -6.38 -8.83
CA SER A 250 4.03 -7.71 -8.61
C SER A 250 3.48 -7.87 -7.20
N ASN A 251 2.22 -8.30 -7.10
CA ASN A 251 1.60 -8.70 -5.84
C ASN A 251 2.30 -9.90 -5.20
N GLU A 252 3.10 -10.66 -5.96
CA GLU A 252 3.86 -11.79 -5.42
C GLU A 252 4.84 -11.35 -4.33
N TYR A 253 5.40 -10.14 -4.44
CA TYR A 253 6.28 -9.56 -3.41
C TYR A 253 5.63 -9.56 -2.01
N LEU A 254 4.31 -9.34 -1.93
CA LEU A 254 3.57 -9.32 -0.67
C LEU A 254 3.64 -10.67 0.07
N LYS A 255 3.71 -11.80 -0.65
CA LYS A 255 3.86 -13.13 -0.05
C LYS A 255 5.20 -13.27 0.67
N PHE A 256 6.26 -12.63 0.14
CA PHE A 256 7.57 -12.63 0.78
C PHE A 256 7.65 -11.65 1.95
N VAL A 257 6.89 -10.55 1.93
CA VAL A 257 6.68 -9.69 3.10
C VAL A 257 6.01 -10.49 4.22
N ALA A 258 4.90 -11.17 3.92
CA ALA A 258 4.20 -12.02 4.88
C ALA A 258 5.11 -13.13 5.43
N LEU A 259 5.89 -13.78 4.57
CA LEU A 259 6.81 -14.85 4.98
C LEU A 259 7.94 -14.32 5.87
N ALA A 260 8.51 -13.15 5.56
CA ALA A 260 9.53 -12.53 6.40
C ALA A 260 8.99 -12.18 7.79
N ILE A 261 7.74 -11.68 7.87
CA ILE A 261 7.04 -11.43 9.14
C ILE A 261 6.87 -12.73 9.93
N LEU A 262 6.39 -13.80 9.28
CA LEU A 262 6.21 -15.09 9.94
C LEU A 262 7.54 -15.66 10.43
N LYS A 263 8.59 -15.65 9.61
CA LYS A 263 9.92 -16.14 10.01
C LYS A 263 10.48 -15.40 11.22
N ASN A 264 10.26 -14.09 11.29
CA ASN A 264 10.70 -13.28 12.42
C ASN A 264 9.99 -13.65 13.74
N MET A 265 8.72 -14.08 13.65
CA MET A 265 7.89 -14.37 14.84
C MET A 265 7.60 -15.87 15.06
N SER A 266 8.09 -16.75 14.20
CA SER A 266 7.69 -18.18 14.11
C SER A 266 7.84 -18.90 15.45
N SER A 267 9.00 -18.76 16.10
CA SER A 267 9.28 -19.40 17.40
C SER A 267 8.31 -18.95 18.51
N LYS A 268 7.98 -17.66 18.55
CA LYS A 268 7.03 -17.07 19.51
C LYS A 268 5.59 -17.47 19.20
N LEU A 269 5.23 -17.59 17.94
CA LEU A 269 3.88 -18.03 17.55
C LEU A 269 3.66 -19.51 17.89
N ILE A 270 4.68 -20.34 17.68
CA ILE A 270 4.64 -21.77 18.04
C ILE A 270 4.53 -21.95 19.55
N SER A 271 5.23 -21.14 20.36
CA SER A 271 5.11 -21.24 21.82
C SER A 271 3.70 -20.89 22.33
N PHE A 272 2.96 -20.07 21.58
CA PHE A 272 1.56 -19.75 21.85
C PHE A 272 0.53 -20.65 21.16
N ALA A 273 0.95 -21.70 20.43
CA ALA A 273 0.05 -22.52 19.62
C ALA A 273 -1.15 -23.12 20.38
N LYS A 274 -1.04 -23.31 21.69
CA LYS A 274 -2.15 -23.81 22.53
C LYS A 274 -3.21 -22.76 22.87
N GLU A 275 -2.91 -21.48 22.67
CA GLU A 275 -3.77 -20.36 23.01
C GLU A 275 -3.95 -19.43 21.80
N PHE A 276 -5.04 -19.65 21.06
CA PHE A 276 -5.32 -18.88 19.85
C PHE A 276 -5.36 -17.37 20.08
N LEU A 277 -5.86 -16.88 21.23
CA LEU A 277 -5.91 -15.45 21.52
C LEU A 277 -4.52 -14.80 21.51
N SER A 278 -3.51 -15.50 22.05
CA SER A 278 -2.13 -15.05 22.06
C SER A 278 -1.50 -15.05 20.66
N VAL A 279 -1.81 -16.07 19.85
CA VAL A 279 -1.44 -16.13 18.42
C VAL A 279 -2.08 -14.98 17.64
N HIS A 280 -3.41 -14.84 17.74
CA HIS A 280 -4.19 -13.81 17.08
C HIS A 280 -3.64 -12.43 17.41
N LYS A 281 -3.50 -12.10 18.70
CA LYS A 281 -2.95 -10.81 19.13
C LYS A 281 -1.55 -10.56 18.57
N THR A 282 -0.68 -11.58 18.57
CA THR A 282 0.69 -11.46 18.05
C THR A 282 0.69 -11.22 16.54
N LEU A 283 -0.16 -11.91 15.77
CA LEU A 283 -0.27 -11.75 14.32
C LEU A 283 -0.97 -10.45 13.90
N THR A 284 -1.98 -9.99 14.65
CA THR A 284 -2.69 -8.74 14.30
C THR A 284 -1.91 -7.49 14.70
N GLN A 285 -1.15 -7.54 15.80
CA GLN A 285 -0.40 -6.39 16.30
C GLN A 285 1.11 -6.46 15.99
N LEU A 286 1.57 -7.55 15.36
CA LEU A 286 2.97 -7.82 15.02
C LEU A 286 3.93 -7.58 16.20
N ILE A 287 3.54 -8.06 17.39
CA ILE A 287 4.23 -7.74 18.65
C ILE A 287 5.64 -8.32 18.66
N GLY A 288 6.64 -7.44 18.67
CA GLY A 288 8.06 -7.80 18.70
C GLY A 288 8.64 -8.12 17.32
N CYS A 289 7.93 -7.75 16.25
CA CYS A 289 8.43 -7.89 14.89
C CYS A 289 9.56 -6.89 14.61
N ASP A 290 10.69 -7.38 14.10
CA ASP A 290 11.76 -6.53 13.56
C ASP A 290 11.40 -6.10 12.13
N PHE A 291 10.77 -4.93 12.01
CA PHE A 291 10.31 -4.41 10.72
C PHE A 291 11.45 -4.08 9.75
N ASP A 292 12.63 -3.67 10.25
CA ASP A 292 13.78 -3.40 9.39
C ASP A 292 14.31 -4.71 8.78
N GLY A 293 14.42 -5.74 9.61
CA GLY A 293 14.72 -7.10 9.17
C GLY A 293 13.68 -7.63 8.18
N VAL A 294 12.38 -7.38 8.40
CA VAL A 294 11.30 -7.79 7.48
C VAL A 294 11.46 -7.15 6.10
N VAL A 295 11.67 -5.83 6.05
CA VAL A 295 11.85 -5.11 4.77
C VAL A 295 13.06 -5.69 4.02
N HIS A 296 14.19 -5.89 4.72
CA HIS A 296 15.40 -6.44 4.10
C HIS A 296 15.21 -7.89 3.63
N ASN A 297 14.69 -8.76 4.49
CA ASN A 297 14.54 -10.18 4.19
C ASN A 297 13.51 -10.44 3.09
N SER A 298 12.41 -9.68 3.05
CA SER A 298 11.40 -9.81 2.00
C SER A 298 11.97 -9.53 0.61
N VAL A 299 12.83 -8.51 0.47
CA VAL A 299 13.54 -8.18 -0.78
C VAL A 299 14.50 -9.31 -1.17
N ASN A 300 15.34 -9.77 -0.23
CA ASN A 300 16.29 -10.85 -0.50
C ASN A 300 15.59 -12.12 -0.97
N MET A 301 14.51 -12.51 -0.30
CA MET A 301 13.75 -13.71 -0.63
C MET A 301 13.05 -13.59 -1.98
N TYR A 302 12.49 -12.43 -2.30
CA TYR A 302 11.88 -12.17 -3.60
C TYR A 302 12.91 -12.24 -4.75
N GLN A 303 14.06 -11.60 -4.59
CA GLN A 303 15.14 -11.60 -5.59
C GLN A 303 15.82 -12.97 -5.76
N GLN A 304 15.87 -13.79 -4.70
CA GLN A 304 16.36 -15.17 -4.82
C GLN A 304 15.41 -16.04 -5.66
N LYS A 305 14.09 -15.83 -5.54
CA LYS A 305 13.10 -16.54 -6.33
C LYS A 305 13.02 -16.02 -7.77
N ASN A 306 13.26 -14.72 -7.97
CA ASN A 306 13.15 -14.03 -9.24
C ASN A 306 14.49 -13.34 -9.58
N PRO A 307 15.50 -14.09 -10.07
CA PRO A 307 16.84 -13.56 -10.31
C PRO A 307 16.89 -12.46 -11.37
N ASP A 308 15.93 -12.45 -12.31
CA ASP A 308 15.81 -11.42 -13.36
C ASP A 308 15.36 -10.05 -12.83
N ASN A 309 14.91 -9.98 -11.57
CA ASN A 309 14.46 -8.77 -10.87
C ASN A 309 15.51 -8.21 -9.89
N LYS A 310 16.78 -8.61 -10.03
CA LYS A 310 17.89 -8.06 -9.25
C LYS A 310 18.22 -6.62 -9.66
#